data_AF-A0A1C3XR96-F1
#
_entry.id   AF-A0A1C3XR96-F1
#
_cell.length_a   1.000
_cell.length_b   1.000
_cell.length_c   1.000
_cell.angle_alpha   90.00
_cell.angle_beta   90.00
_cell.angle_gamma   90.00
#
_symmetry.space_group_name_H-M   'P 1'
#
loop_
_entity.id
_entity.type
_entity.pdbx_description
1 polymer ?
#
loop_
_entity_poly.entity_id
_entity_poly.type
_entity_poly.pdbx_seq_one_letter_code
_entity_poly.pdbx_strand_id
1 'polypeptide(L)'
;MSSVLKFRQPHNAKSKTYRSRQKLPDILANIAALLSRVQALEIQTIDDARQAIFILELANGCIRLIVGQTSLNETTRTTLLAQSARIDLLIAETRREATCLFKPTELKSWIADGTEQSKGAPRSI
;
A
#
# COMPACT_ATOMS: atom_id res chain seq x y z
N MET A 1 -3.02 43.41 -6.79
CA MET A 1 -1.94 43.12 -5.81
C MET A 1 -1.87 41.61 -5.64
N SER A 2 -0.74 40.98 -6.01
CA SER A 2 -0.56 39.52 -5.96
C SER A 2 0.25 39.15 -4.73
N SER A 3 -0.35 38.41 -3.79
CA SER A 3 0.36 37.86 -2.63
C SER A 3 0.89 36.48 -3.03
N VAL A 4 2.19 36.38 -3.25
CA VAL A 4 2.85 35.08 -3.46
C VAL A 4 3.15 34.48 -2.08
N LEU A 5 2.52 33.35 -1.76
CA LEU A 5 2.84 32.56 -0.58
C LEU A 5 4.29 32.10 -0.66
N LYS A 6 5.18 32.72 0.12
CA LYS A 6 6.56 32.28 0.28
C LYS A 6 6.58 31.10 1.24
N PHE A 7 6.69 29.89 0.70
CA PHE A 7 6.98 28.71 1.50
C PHE A 7 8.37 28.85 2.11
N ARG A 8 8.41 28.92 3.44
CA ARG A 8 9.64 29.01 4.21
C ARG A 8 10.42 27.70 4.02
N GLN A 9 11.58 27.77 3.39
CA GLN A 9 12.52 26.67 3.30
C GLN A 9 12.88 26.22 4.72
N PRO A 10 12.73 24.92 5.08
CA PRO A 10 13.00 24.48 6.44
C PRO A 10 14.48 24.70 6.73
N HIS A 11 14.76 25.61 7.67
CA HIS A 11 16.11 25.86 8.16
C HIS A 11 16.66 24.56 8.75
N ASN A 12 17.69 24.01 8.10
CA ASN A 12 18.73 23.15 8.66
C ASN A 12 18.33 22.38 9.92
N ALA A 13 17.34 21.50 9.82
CA ALA A 13 17.11 20.50 10.83
C ALA A 13 18.19 19.42 10.65
N LYS A 14 19.39 19.66 11.21
CA LYS A 14 20.25 18.56 11.67
C LYS A 14 19.56 17.89 12.87
N SER A 15 18.31 17.44 12.71
CA SER A 15 17.76 16.45 13.61
C SER A 15 18.44 15.15 13.20
N LYS A 16 19.42 14.72 13.99
CA LYS A 16 19.73 13.30 14.09
C LYS A 16 18.47 12.64 14.68
N THR A 17 17.43 12.53 13.87
CA THR A 17 16.42 11.53 14.07
C THR A 17 17.18 10.22 13.87
N TYR A 18 17.60 9.62 14.98
CA TYR A 18 17.94 8.21 14.98
C TYR A 18 16.67 7.52 14.52
N ARG A 19 16.54 7.27 13.20
CA ARG A 19 15.63 6.25 12.72
C ARG A 19 16.08 5.01 13.47
N SER A 20 15.28 4.59 14.43
CA SER A 20 15.32 3.22 14.94
C SER A 20 15.42 2.35 13.69
N ARG A 21 16.60 1.76 13.45
CA ARG A 21 16.77 0.76 12.40
C ARG A 21 16.01 -0.45 12.93
N GLN A 22 14.69 -0.48 12.71
CA GLN A 22 13.90 -1.69 12.91
C GLN A 22 14.64 -2.80 12.19
N LYS A 23 14.96 -3.86 12.91
CA LYS A 23 15.70 -4.96 12.32
C LYS A 23 14.74 -5.69 11.38
N LEU A 24 15.29 -6.30 10.33
CA LEU A 24 14.49 -7.06 9.37
C LEU A 24 13.51 -8.05 10.05
N PRO A 25 13.89 -8.80 11.12
CA PRO A 25 12.95 -9.67 11.82
C PRO A 25 11.75 -8.93 12.43
N ASP A 26 11.96 -7.73 12.97
CA ASP A 26 10.88 -6.91 13.55
C ASP A 26 9.91 -6.47 12.46
N ILE A 27 10.42 -6.11 11.28
CA ILE A 27 9.60 -5.73 10.13
C ILE A 27 8.79 -6.94 9.64
N LEU A 28 9.41 -8.12 9.52
CA LEU A 28 8.73 -9.34 9.13
C LEU A 28 7.65 -9.76 10.14
N ALA A 29 7.92 -9.58 11.45
CA ALA A 29 6.93 -9.83 12.50
C ALA A 29 5.73 -8.88 12.39
N ASN A 30 5.97 -7.60 12.12
CA ASN A 30 4.90 -6.62 11.89
C ASN A 30 4.07 -6.97 10.65
N ILE A 31 4.71 -7.41 9.55
CA ILE A 31 4.02 -7.86 8.35
C ILE A 31 3.15 -9.10 8.66
N ALA A 32 3.69 -10.07 9.40
CA ALA A 32 2.93 -11.25 9.81
C ALA A 32 1.71 -10.89 10.67
N ALA A 33 1.87 -9.94 11.61
CA ALA A 33 0.76 -9.46 12.43
C ALA A 33 -0.31 -8.75 11.60
N LEU A 34 0.07 -7.97 10.58
CA LEU A 34 -0.87 -7.35 9.64
C LEU A 34 -1.66 -8.41 8.85
N LEU A 35 -0.99 -9.41 8.30
CA LEU A 35 -1.65 -10.50 7.58
C LEU A 35 -2.59 -11.30 8.50
N SER A 36 -2.19 -11.56 9.74
CA SER A 36 -3.05 -12.23 10.73
C SER A 36 -4.30 -11.42 11.06
N ARG A 37 -4.22 -10.07 11.08
CA ARG A 37 -5.40 -9.21 11.28
C ARG A 37 -6.39 -9.33 10.13
N VAL A 38 -5.91 -9.37 8.88
CA VAL A 38 -6.79 -9.56 7.72
C VAL A 38 -7.44 -10.93 7.77
N GLN A 39 -6.71 -11.98 8.16
CA GLN A 39 -7.27 -13.33 8.27
C GLN A 39 -8.35 -13.44 9.37
N ALA A 40 -8.24 -12.64 10.43
CA ALA A 40 -9.23 -12.58 11.49
C ALA A 40 -10.37 -11.58 11.22
N LEU A 41 -10.28 -10.78 10.15
CA LEU A 41 -11.29 -9.80 9.81
C LEU A 41 -12.46 -10.51 9.12
N GLU A 42 -13.62 -10.51 9.76
CA GLU A 42 -14.86 -10.90 9.11
C GLU A 42 -15.30 -9.77 8.19
N ILE A 43 -15.16 -9.97 6.87
CA ILE A 43 -15.55 -8.96 5.87
C ILE A 43 -17.07 -8.96 5.78
N GLN A 44 -17.70 -7.98 6.42
CA GLN A 44 -19.15 -7.81 6.40
C GLN A 44 -19.57 -6.55 5.62
N THR A 45 -18.69 -5.55 5.54
CA THR A 45 -18.96 -4.27 4.88
C THR A 45 -17.94 -3.94 3.79
N ILE A 46 -18.27 -2.96 2.94
CA ILE A 46 -17.34 -2.39 1.95
C ILE A 46 -16.11 -1.81 2.63
N ASP A 47 -16.29 -1.18 3.79
CA ASP A 47 -15.19 -0.57 4.53
C ASP A 47 -14.22 -1.64 5.06
N ASP A 48 -14.74 -2.78 5.53
CA ASP A 48 -13.92 -3.93 5.92
C ASP A 48 -13.13 -4.47 4.73
N ALA A 49 -13.77 -4.62 3.57
CA ALA A 49 -13.10 -5.06 2.34
C ALA A 49 -12.01 -4.07 1.91
N ARG A 50 -12.28 -2.75 1.99
CA ARG A 50 -11.29 -1.71 1.67
C ARG A 50 -10.12 -1.76 2.65
N GLN A 51 -10.39 -1.94 3.93
CA GLN A 51 -9.36 -2.05 4.96
C GLN A 51 -8.51 -3.31 4.76
N ALA A 52 -9.12 -4.45 4.47
CA ALA A 52 -8.44 -5.69 4.16
C ALA A 52 -7.50 -5.52 2.95
N ILE A 53 -8.02 -4.99 1.84
CA ILE A 53 -7.24 -4.74 0.62
C ILE A 53 -6.06 -3.81 0.92
N PHE A 54 -6.29 -2.71 1.65
CA PHE A 54 -5.23 -1.77 2.00
C PHE A 54 -4.12 -2.44 2.84
N ILE A 55 -4.48 -3.25 3.83
CA ILE A 55 -3.50 -3.96 4.67
C ILE A 55 -2.71 -4.97 3.83
N LEU A 56 -3.37 -5.71 2.95
CA LEU A 56 -2.72 -6.67 2.05
C LEU A 56 -1.77 -5.97 1.09
N GLU A 57 -2.17 -4.86 0.47
CA GLU A 57 -1.33 -4.07 -0.42
C GLU A 57 -0.10 -3.51 0.30
N LEU A 58 -0.29 -2.98 1.51
CA LEU A 58 0.81 -2.49 2.34
C LEU A 58 1.80 -3.61 2.69
N ALA A 59 1.29 -4.75 3.18
CA ALA A 59 2.11 -5.91 3.51
C ALA A 59 2.91 -6.40 2.29
N ASN A 60 2.27 -6.49 1.13
CA ASN A 60 2.91 -6.92 -0.11
C ASN A 60 3.98 -5.92 -0.58
N GLY A 61 3.69 -4.62 -0.50
CA GLY A 61 4.63 -3.54 -0.79
C GLY A 61 5.89 -3.62 0.08
N CYS A 62 5.73 -3.86 1.38
CA CYS A 62 6.85 -4.07 2.29
C CYS A 62 7.68 -5.31 1.92
N ILE A 63 7.05 -6.44 1.59
CA ILE A 63 7.75 -7.66 1.16
C ILE A 63 8.57 -7.39 -0.11
N ARG A 64 7.98 -6.75 -1.12
CA ARG A 64 8.67 -6.43 -2.38
C ARG A 64 9.84 -5.47 -2.18
N LEU A 65 9.69 -4.47 -1.29
CA LEU A 65 10.79 -3.59 -0.90
C LEU A 65 11.92 -4.35 -0.21
N ILE A 66 11.61 -5.25 0.73
CA ILE A 66 12.60 -6.08 1.41
C ILE A 66 13.38 -6.93 0.40
N VAL A 67 12.68 -7.61 -0.51
CA VAL A 67 13.28 -8.45 -1.56
C VAL A 67 14.16 -7.63 -2.51
N GLY A 68 13.74 -6.41 -2.86
CA GLY A 68 14.48 -5.55 -3.79
C GLY A 68 15.68 -4.83 -3.18
N GLN A 69 15.66 -4.56 -1.87
CA GLN A 69 16.63 -3.67 -1.22
C GLN A 69 17.54 -4.36 -0.21
N THR A 70 17.23 -5.59 0.22
CA THR A 70 17.98 -6.30 1.26
C THR A 70 18.73 -7.48 0.66
N SER A 71 19.98 -7.70 1.10
CA SER A 71 20.69 -8.95 0.82
C SER A 71 20.06 -10.08 1.62
N LEU A 72 19.37 -10.98 0.94
CA LEU A 72 18.70 -12.14 1.51
C LEU A 72 19.36 -13.41 0.97
N ASN A 73 19.37 -14.47 1.77
CA ASN A 73 19.68 -15.79 1.23
C ASN A 73 18.56 -16.25 0.26
N GLU A 74 18.89 -17.20 -0.61
CA GLU A 74 17.99 -17.64 -1.69
C GLU A 74 16.69 -18.25 -1.15
N THR A 75 16.77 -19.03 -0.07
CA THR A 75 15.59 -19.66 0.56
C THR A 75 14.62 -18.62 1.12
N THR A 76 15.11 -17.59 1.80
CA THR A 76 14.30 -16.50 2.34
C THR A 76 13.71 -15.68 1.20
N ARG A 77 14.50 -15.38 0.17
CA ARG A 77 14.04 -14.64 -1.01
C ARG A 77 12.90 -15.35 -1.71
N THR A 78 13.06 -16.64 -2.04
CA THR A 78 12.05 -17.47 -2.71
C THR A 78 10.78 -17.60 -1.86
N THR A 79 10.93 -17.77 -0.54
CA THR A 79 9.80 -17.79 0.39
C THR A 79 9.03 -16.48 0.38
N LEU A 80 9.71 -15.33 0.45
CA LEU A 80 9.07 -14.01 0.42
C LEU A 80 8.37 -13.74 -0.92
N LEU A 81 8.96 -14.15 -2.04
CA LEU A 81 8.33 -14.05 -3.36
C LEU A 81 7.07 -14.91 -3.47
N ALA A 82 7.12 -16.15 -2.95
CA ALA A 82 5.95 -17.02 -2.90
C ALA A 82 4.83 -16.43 -2.02
N GLN A 83 5.19 -15.81 -0.88
CA GLN A 83 4.22 -15.10 -0.05
C GLN A 83 3.64 -13.88 -0.76
N SER A 84 4.47 -13.11 -1.48
CA SER A 84 4.01 -11.97 -2.28
C SER A 84 2.95 -12.38 -3.30
N ALA A 85 3.20 -13.48 -4.03
CA ALA A 85 2.25 -14.03 -5.00
C ALA A 85 0.93 -14.50 -4.35
N ARG A 86 0.99 -15.10 -3.15
CA ARG A 86 -0.21 -15.47 -2.40
C ARG A 86 -1.02 -14.25 -1.98
N ILE A 87 -0.37 -13.17 -1.57
CA ILE A 87 -1.04 -11.92 -1.21
C ILE A 87 -1.70 -11.28 -2.44
N ASP A 88 -1.04 -11.29 -3.61
CA ASP A 88 -1.65 -10.82 -4.86
C ASP A 88 -2.96 -11.56 -5.19
N LEU A 89 -2.97 -12.89 -5.02
CA LEU A 89 -4.18 -13.71 -5.18
C LEU A 89 -5.27 -13.34 -4.18
N LEU A 90 -4.91 -13.15 -2.91
CA LEU A 90 -5.86 -12.72 -1.85
C LEU A 90 -6.48 -11.35 -2.16
N ILE A 91 -5.69 -10.40 -2.65
CA ILE A 91 -6.21 -9.08 -3.06
C ILE A 91 -7.20 -9.24 -4.20
N ALA A 92 -6.86 -10.03 -5.23
CA ALA A 92 -7.76 -10.26 -6.36
C ALA A 92 -9.08 -10.92 -5.93
N GLU A 93 -9.01 -11.90 -5.03
CA GLU A 93 -10.21 -12.57 -4.50
C GLU A 93 -11.07 -11.61 -3.68
N THR A 94 -10.45 -10.86 -2.75
CA THR A 94 -11.16 -9.88 -1.90
C THR A 94 -11.86 -8.82 -2.76
N ARG A 95 -11.22 -8.36 -3.84
CA ARG A 95 -11.83 -7.41 -4.80
C ARG A 95 -13.03 -8.02 -5.53
N ARG A 96 -12.93 -9.30 -5.92
CA ARG A 96 -14.02 -10.02 -6.58
C ARG A 96 -15.21 -10.19 -5.62
N GLU A 97 -14.96 -10.67 -4.41
CA GLU A 97 -15.98 -10.86 -3.37
C GLU A 97 -16.68 -9.53 -3.03
N ALA A 98 -15.92 -8.44 -2.84
CA ALA A 98 -16.50 -7.12 -2.63
C ALA A 98 -17.39 -6.68 -3.80
N THR A 99 -16.98 -6.96 -5.05
CA THR A 99 -17.81 -6.64 -6.23
C THR A 99 -19.10 -7.46 -6.28
N CYS A 100 -19.09 -8.70 -5.79
CA CYS A 100 -20.28 -9.55 -5.71
C CYS A 100 -21.22 -9.19 -4.56
N LEU A 101 -20.69 -8.67 -3.45
CA LEU A 101 -21.46 -8.31 -2.26
C LEU A 101 -22.19 -6.97 -2.40
N PHE A 102 -21.72 -6.05 -3.25
CA PHE A 102 -22.20 -4.66 -3.26
C PHE A 102 -22.66 -4.19 -4.65
N LYS A 103 -23.79 -3.45 -4.70
CA LYS A 103 -24.43 -3.02 -5.95
C LYS A 103 -23.58 -1.98 -6.71
N PRO A 104 -23.69 -1.92 -8.06
CA PRO A 104 -22.86 -1.08 -8.93
C PRO A 104 -22.91 0.44 -8.66
N THR A 105 -23.90 0.94 -7.90
CA THR A 105 -24.00 2.37 -7.56
C THR A 105 -22.90 2.84 -6.60
N GLU A 106 -22.42 1.96 -5.71
CA GLU A 106 -21.30 2.25 -4.79
C GLU A 106 -19.95 2.01 -5.47
N LEU A 107 -19.94 1.17 -6.51
CA LEU A 107 -18.78 0.78 -7.29
C LEU A 107 -18.21 1.89 -8.20
N LYS A 108 -19.05 2.86 -8.63
CA LYS A 108 -18.59 4.00 -9.45
C LYS A 108 -17.58 4.89 -8.71
N SER A 109 -17.65 4.97 -7.39
CA SER A 109 -16.65 5.68 -6.56
C SER A 109 -15.33 4.92 -6.43
N TRP A 110 -15.34 3.60 -6.66
CA TRP A 110 -14.18 2.71 -6.49
C TRP A 110 -13.23 2.72 -7.70
N ILE A 111 -13.75 2.94 -8.91
CA ILE A 111 -12.96 2.93 -10.16
C ILE A 111 -12.35 4.32 -10.47
N ALA A 112 -12.94 5.39 -9.95
CA ALA A 112 -12.60 6.76 -10.34
C ALA A 112 -11.22 7.25 -9.87
N ASP A 113 -10.60 6.62 -8.87
CA ASP A 113 -9.27 7.04 -8.36
C ASP A 113 -8.10 6.60 -9.26
N GLY A 114 -8.35 5.82 -10.32
CA GLY A 114 -7.29 5.24 -11.15
C GLY A 114 -6.95 5.97 -12.45
N THR A 115 -7.84 6.80 -13.01
CA THR A 115 -7.69 7.22 -14.42
C THR A 115 -8.30 8.58 -14.74
N GLU A 116 -7.93 9.66 -14.06
CA GLU A 116 -7.99 11.00 -14.67
C GLU A 116 -6.72 11.80 -14.33
N GLN A 117 -5.57 11.34 -14.82
CA GLN A 117 -4.53 12.29 -15.22
C GLN A 117 -5.08 13.07 -16.41
N SER A 118 -5.67 14.23 -16.12
CA SER A 118 -6.02 15.23 -17.13
C SER A 118 -4.74 15.59 -17.88
N LYS A 119 -4.59 15.06 -19.10
CA LYS A 119 -3.55 15.46 -20.05
C LYS A 119 -3.76 16.95 -20.32
N GLY A 120 -2.94 17.77 -19.69
CA GLY A 120 -2.89 19.20 -19.96
C GLY A 120 -2.79 19.45 -21.46
N ALA A 121 -3.70 20.27 -21.98
CA ALA A 121 -3.63 20.75 -23.35
C ALA A 121 -2.29 21.48 -23.57
N PRO A 122 -1.59 21.24 -24.69
CA PRO A 122 -0.36 21.96 -25.00
C PRO A 122 -0.69 23.45 -25.19
N ARG A 123 0.03 24.32 -24.47
CA ARG A 123 0.04 25.75 -24.77
C ARG A 123 0.82 25.95 -26.06
N SER A 124 0.15 26.42 -27.10
CA SER A 124 0.79 26.99 -28.28
C SER A 124 1.65 28.19 -27.88
N ILE A 125 2.84 28.27 -28.47
CA ILE A 125 3.83 29.35 -28.30
C ILE A 125 3.27 30.67 -28.84
#